data_AF-A0A6P4JG38-F1
#
_entry.id   AF-A0A6P4JG38-F1
#
_cell.length_a   1.000
_cell.length_b   1.000
_cell.length_c   1.000
_cell.angle_alpha   90.00
_cell.angle_beta   90.00
_cell.angle_gamma   90.00
#
_symmetry.space_group_name_H-M   'P 1'
#
loop_
_entity.id
_entity.type
_entity.pdbx_description
1 polymer ?
#
loop_
_entity_poly.entity_id
_entity_poly.type
_entity_poly.pdbx_seq_one_letter_code
_entity_poly.pdbx_strand_id
1 'polypeptide(L)'
;MNSEQCEFDTTGRILRLLQESAPLTAGSESITWLTSKNSLPFWSRRLNCNLQGSQRCRGGDRYRDYDIEVPGRVWSLWGGLHPRAPLFDRRLQGRQALGCCVVACCVASTFRHLGDWSGKLLDAIVVNGDRYYRASVEKSQRQDLHLSVDDMCAQCDFQDLRFLVQMELVAFGYLYSDPASATMSLLEGFKYFFTRFQSGVLQCEDRCFAFGYNFNLDGGYFFFDCSAWGKPLFPDDMGASYVLLVKHLQGLLYCVVVTLNVRRRNVEYRLYNVDLAHLSSDPQRAMTTSLKSQSAMPRSQ
;
A
#
# COMPACT_ATOMS: atom_id res chain seq x y z
N MET A 1 -19.88 -28.48 -19.41
CA MET A 1 -18.40 -28.48 -19.50
C MET A 1 -17.95 -27.05 -19.77
N ASN A 2 -17.02 -26.52 -18.96
CA ASN A 2 -16.13 -25.38 -19.24
C ASN A 2 -16.41 -23.99 -18.61
N SER A 3 -16.94 -23.89 -17.38
CA SER A 3 -16.72 -22.68 -16.57
C SER A 3 -15.35 -22.70 -15.87
N GLU A 4 -14.99 -23.83 -15.25
CA GLU A 4 -13.71 -23.98 -14.53
C GLU A 4 -12.48 -23.86 -15.46
N GLN A 5 -12.55 -24.39 -16.68
CA GLN A 5 -11.45 -24.29 -17.65
C GLN A 5 -11.18 -22.86 -18.16
N CYS A 6 -12.19 -21.97 -18.15
CA CYS A 6 -12.03 -20.57 -18.50
C CYS A 6 -11.42 -19.75 -17.34
N GLU A 7 -11.75 -20.10 -16.09
CA GLU A 7 -11.21 -19.44 -14.90
C GLU A 7 -9.71 -19.66 -14.73
N PHE A 8 -9.23 -20.90 -14.92
CA PHE A 8 -7.79 -21.23 -14.87
C PHE A 8 -6.96 -20.49 -15.94
N ASP A 9 -7.56 -20.19 -17.09
CA ASP A 9 -6.88 -19.51 -18.21
C ASP A 9 -6.51 -18.07 -17.85
N THR A 10 -7.37 -17.35 -17.12
CA THR A 10 -7.14 -15.92 -16.80
C THR A 10 -6.06 -15.68 -15.74
N THR A 11 -5.97 -16.49 -14.67
CA THR A 11 -4.86 -16.41 -13.71
C THR A 11 -3.53 -16.77 -14.37
N GLY A 12 -3.50 -17.85 -15.17
CA GLY A 12 -2.31 -18.24 -15.91
C GLY A 12 -1.85 -17.15 -16.87
N ARG A 13 -2.78 -16.50 -17.57
CA ARG A 13 -2.52 -15.36 -18.45
C ARG A 13 -1.89 -14.18 -17.71
N ILE A 14 -2.48 -13.73 -16.60
CA ILE A 14 -1.92 -12.57 -15.88
C ILE A 14 -0.54 -12.87 -15.31
N LEU A 15 -0.30 -14.08 -14.80
CA LEU A 15 1.03 -14.48 -14.32
C LEU A 15 2.08 -14.52 -15.45
N ARG A 16 1.72 -15.02 -16.64
CA ARG A 16 2.59 -14.96 -17.82
C ARG A 16 2.86 -13.52 -18.25
N LEU A 17 1.83 -12.67 -18.31
CA LEU A 17 1.98 -11.25 -18.61
C LEU A 17 2.92 -10.55 -17.63
N LEU A 18 2.87 -10.89 -16.35
CA LEU A 18 3.81 -10.35 -15.36
C LEU A 18 5.26 -10.77 -15.64
N GLN A 19 5.50 -11.89 -16.33
CA GLN A 19 6.83 -12.39 -16.69
C GLN A 19 7.34 -11.89 -18.05
N GLU A 20 6.45 -11.53 -18.97
CA GLU A 20 6.81 -11.07 -20.33
C GLU A 20 7.50 -9.71 -20.30
N SER A 21 8.56 -9.51 -21.09
CA SER A 21 9.34 -8.27 -21.12
C SER A 21 8.62 -7.05 -21.72
N ALA A 22 7.51 -7.26 -22.44
CA ALA A 22 6.80 -6.19 -23.14
C ALA A 22 6.09 -5.21 -22.18
N PRO A 23 5.84 -3.96 -22.61
CA PRO A 23 5.01 -3.01 -21.87
C PRO A 23 3.58 -3.58 -21.74
N LEU A 24 3.07 -3.64 -20.51
CA LEU A 24 1.73 -4.14 -20.24
C LEU A 24 0.70 -3.02 -20.35
N THR A 25 -0.22 -3.12 -21.32
CA THR A 25 -1.45 -2.35 -21.27
C THR A 25 -2.29 -2.89 -20.11
N ALA A 26 -2.62 -2.02 -19.15
CA ALA A 26 -3.37 -2.44 -17.98
C ALA A 26 -4.84 -2.73 -18.34
N GLY A 27 -5.32 -3.93 -17.98
CA GLY A 27 -6.70 -4.39 -18.13
C GLY A 27 -7.39 -4.51 -16.76
N SER A 28 -8.72 -4.34 -16.74
CA SER A 28 -9.51 -4.30 -15.50
C SER A 28 -9.36 -5.57 -14.67
N GLU A 29 -9.55 -5.42 -13.35
CA GLU A 29 -9.46 -6.53 -12.43
C GLU A 29 -10.50 -7.62 -12.67
N SER A 30 -10.11 -8.87 -12.43
CA SER A 30 -11.00 -10.02 -12.49
C SER A 30 -10.94 -10.82 -11.20
N ILE A 31 -12.12 -11.25 -10.73
CA ILE A 31 -12.25 -12.18 -9.59
C ILE A 31 -11.50 -13.49 -9.82
N THR A 32 -11.32 -13.87 -11.08
CA THR A 32 -10.63 -15.09 -11.48
C THR A 32 -9.12 -15.05 -11.26
N TRP A 33 -8.54 -13.89 -10.91
CA TRP A 33 -7.13 -13.76 -10.51
C TRP A 33 -6.86 -14.28 -9.10
N LEU A 34 -7.91 -14.44 -8.30
CA LEU A 34 -7.78 -14.95 -6.95
C LEU A 34 -7.38 -16.42 -7.01
N THR A 35 -6.31 -16.75 -6.30
CA THR A 35 -5.82 -18.13 -6.22
C THR A 35 -6.94 -19.08 -5.80
N SER A 36 -6.94 -20.30 -6.35
CA SER A 36 -7.80 -21.38 -5.86
C SER A 36 -7.48 -21.63 -4.37
N LYS A 37 -8.37 -22.28 -3.62
CA LYS A 37 -8.22 -22.46 -2.16
C LYS A 37 -6.85 -23.02 -1.72
N ASN A 38 -6.13 -23.69 -2.62
CA ASN A 38 -4.83 -24.30 -2.37
C ASN A 38 -3.65 -23.61 -3.07
N SER A 39 -3.86 -22.63 -3.95
CA SER A 39 -2.75 -21.89 -4.56
C SER A 39 -2.36 -20.67 -3.74
N LEU A 40 -1.05 -20.43 -3.69
CA LEU A 40 -0.45 -19.37 -2.90
C LEU A 40 -0.13 -18.19 -3.82
N PRO A 41 -0.31 -16.93 -3.37
CA PRO A 41 0.24 -15.78 -4.06
C PRO A 41 1.72 -16.01 -4.32
N PHE A 42 2.24 -15.57 -5.48
CA PHE A 42 3.61 -15.88 -5.85
C PHE A 42 4.64 -15.34 -4.87
N TRP A 43 4.32 -14.28 -4.11
CA TRP A 43 5.16 -13.70 -3.04
C TRP A 43 4.91 -14.31 -1.64
N SER A 44 4.10 -15.37 -1.52
CA SER A 44 3.82 -16.02 -0.23
C SER A 44 5.08 -16.55 0.43
N ARG A 45 5.30 -16.25 1.72
CA ARG A 45 6.44 -16.76 2.52
C ARG A 45 6.39 -18.27 2.77
N ARG A 46 5.32 -18.94 2.36
CA ARG A 46 5.21 -20.40 2.34
C ARG A 46 5.89 -21.03 1.13
N LEU A 47 6.31 -20.23 0.14
CA LEU A 47 7.06 -20.68 -1.03
C LEU A 47 8.56 -20.50 -0.80
N ASN A 48 9.35 -21.51 -1.16
CA ASN A 48 10.81 -21.47 -1.10
C ASN A 48 11.45 -20.81 -2.32
N CYS A 49 10.69 -20.68 -3.41
CA CYS A 49 11.14 -20.13 -4.68
C CYS A 49 10.23 -18.99 -5.13
N ASN A 50 10.78 -18.11 -5.97
CA ASN A 50 10.01 -17.09 -6.68
C ASN A 50 9.24 -17.68 -7.88
N LEU A 51 8.56 -16.83 -8.65
CA LEU A 51 7.72 -17.27 -9.77
C LEU A 51 8.51 -17.96 -10.91
N GLN A 52 9.82 -17.74 -11.00
CA GLN A 52 10.70 -18.38 -12.00
C GLN A 52 11.40 -19.64 -11.46
N GLY A 53 11.17 -20.01 -10.21
CA GLY A 53 11.78 -21.19 -9.59
C GLY A 53 13.12 -20.92 -8.88
N SER A 54 13.64 -19.68 -8.90
CA SER A 54 14.86 -19.32 -8.17
C SER A 54 14.62 -19.31 -6.67
N GLN A 55 15.59 -19.82 -5.90
CA GLN A 55 15.45 -20.00 -4.46
C GLN A 55 15.55 -18.66 -3.73
N ARG A 56 14.56 -18.34 -2.89
CA ARG A 56 14.61 -17.14 -2.06
C ARG A 56 15.75 -17.23 -1.05
N CYS A 57 16.30 -16.07 -0.67
CA CYS A 57 17.29 -15.94 0.41
C CYS A 57 18.67 -16.62 0.17
N ARG A 58 18.98 -17.14 -1.03
CA ARG A 58 20.39 -17.33 -1.45
C ARG A 58 20.87 -16.02 -2.05
N GLY A 59 21.97 -15.48 -1.54
CA GLY A 59 22.43 -14.09 -1.79
C GLY A 59 22.64 -13.64 -3.25
N GLY A 60 22.37 -14.48 -4.24
CA GLY A 60 22.35 -14.12 -5.67
C GLY A 60 21.04 -13.47 -6.15
N ASP A 61 19.90 -13.68 -5.47
CA ASP A 61 18.57 -13.26 -5.94
C ASP A 61 17.97 -12.08 -5.12
N ARG A 62 18.83 -11.15 -4.69
CA ARG A 62 18.40 -9.94 -3.98
C ARG A 62 18.72 -8.67 -4.75
N TYR A 63 17.76 -7.75 -4.75
CA TYR A 63 18.01 -6.36 -5.13
C TYR A 63 18.09 -5.54 -3.84
N ARG A 64 19.31 -5.30 -3.35
CA ARG A 64 19.55 -4.72 -2.02
C ARG A 64 18.90 -5.57 -0.92
N ASP A 65 17.99 -5.01 -0.13
CA ASP A 65 17.26 -5.73 0.93
C ASP A 65 16.03 -6.49 0.43
N TYR A 66 15.71 -6.39 -0.87
CA TYR A 66 14.51 -7.00 -1.44
C TYR A 66 14.78 -8.39 -2.03
N ASP A 67 13.84 -9.32 -1.81
CA ASP A 67 13.76 -10.57 -2.56
C ASP A 67 13.16 -10.31 -3.96
N ILE A 68 13.73 -10.91 -5.00
CA ILE A 68 13.22 -10.81 -6.38
C ILE A 68 12.08 -11.81 -6.59
N GLU A 69 10.86 -11.31 -6.76
CA GLU A 69 9.67 -12.15 -7.00
C GLU A 69 9.42 -12.40 -8.49
N VAL A 70 9.58 -11.34 -9.28
CA VAL A 70 9.56 -11.37 -10.74
C VAL A 70 10.70 -10.47 -11.22
N PRO A 71 11.75 -11.01 -11.83
CA PRO A 71 12.92 -10.22 -12.24
C PRO A 71 12.57 -8.97 -13.04
N GLY A 72 13.13 -7.84 -12.61
CA GLY A 72 12.92 -6.54 -13.24
C GLY A 72 11.52 -5.94 -13.06
N ARG A 73 10.61 -6.60 -12.32
CA ARG A 73 9.18 -6.23 -12.29
C ARG A 73 8.56 -6.19 -10.92
N VAL A 74 8.79 -7.20 -10.09
CA VAL A 74 8.19 -7.30 -8.75
C VAL A 74 9.25 -7.73 -7.74
N TRP A 75 9.31 -7.00 -6.64
CA TRP A 75 10.19 -7.29 -5.51
C TRP A 75 9.39 -7.26 -4.22
N SER A 76 9.80 -8.07 -3.23
CA SER A 76 9.21 -8.08 -1.91
C SER A 76 10.23 -7.76 -0.83
N LEU A 77 9.83 -6.98 0.17
CA LEU A 77 10.60 -6.70 1.37
C LEU A 77 9.71 -6.97 2.58
N TRP A 78 10.31 -7.57 3.61
CA TRP A 78 9.59 -8.11 4.77
C TRP A 78 10.16 -7.52 6.06
N GLY A 79 9.28 -7.09 6.95
CA GLY A 79 9.61 -6.76 8.32
C GLY A 79 9.69 -8.01 9.21
N GLY A 80 10.12 -7.81 10.46
CA GLY A 80 10.04 -8.81 11.52
C GLY A 80 8.84 -8.64 12.44
N LEU A 81 8.12 -7.52 12.33
CA LEU A 81 7.07 -7.13 13.27
C LEU A 81 5.67 -7.12 12.64
N HIS A 82 4.71 -7.70 13.36
CA HIS A 82 3.29 -7.64 13.03
C HIS A 82 2.53 -6.77 14.05
N PRO A 83 1.47 -6.04 13.68
CA PRO A 83 0.66 -5.23 14.59
C PRO A 83 -0.01 -6.00 15.75
N ARG A 84 -0.03 -7.34 15.70
CA ARG A 84 -0.46 -8.23 16.80
C ARG A 84 0.67 -8.64 17.75
N ALA A 85 1.88 -8.10 17.58
CA ALA A 85 3.00 -8.46 18.43
C ALA A 85 2.71 -8.13 19.91
N PRO A 86 3.18 -8.95 20.86
CA PRO A 86 2.93 -8.75 22.29
C PRO A 86 3.43 -7.44 22.89
N LEU A 87 4.32 -6.72 22.18
CA LEU A 87 4.86 -5.44 22.63
C LEU A 87 3.84 -4.29 22.53
N PHE A 88 2.78 -4.46 21.75
CA PHE A 88 1.70 -3.49 21.61
C PHE A 88 0.61 -3.69 22.66
N ASP A 89 -0.15 -2.64 22.95
CA ASP A 89 -1.30 -2.72 23.85
C ASP A 89 -2.30 -3.79 23.35
N ARG A 90 -2.62 -4.75 24.22
CA ARG A 90 -3.53 -5.87 23.93
C ARG A 90 -4.88 -5.40 23.40
N ARG A 91 -5.37 -4.23 23.80
CA ARG A 91 -6.66 -3.68 23.32
C ARG A 91 -6.60 -3.20 21.87
N LEU A 92 -5.42 -2.79 21.41
CA LEU A 92 -5.19 -2.20 20.10
C LEU A 92 -4.55 -3.16 19.09
N GLN A 93 -3.95 -4.27 19.56
CA GLN A 93 -3.30 -5.29 18.72
C GLN A 93 -4.14 -5.68 17.49
N GLY A 94 -3.57 -5.49 16.31
CA GLY A 94 -4.21 -5.80 15.02
C GLY A 94 -5.17 -4.75 14.48
N ARG A 95 -5.43 -3.65 15.20
CA ARG A 95 -6.32 -2.55 14.75
C ARG A 95 -5.56 -1.40 14.10
N GLN A 96 -4.23 -1.38 14.25
CA GLN A 96 -3.40 -0.23 13.91
C GLN A 96 -3.06 -0.11 12.42
N ALA A 97 -3.68 -0.92 11.55
CA ALA A 97 -3.35 -1.00 10.13
C ALA A 97 -3.47 0.37 9.44
N LEU A 98 -4.51 1.15 9.74
CA LEU A 98 -4.69 2.50 9.16
C LEU A 98 -3.55 3.44 9.57
N GLY A 99 -3.17 3.42 10.84
CA GLY A 99 -2.03 4.20 11.34
C GLY A 99 -0.71 3.80 10.67
N CYS A 100 -0.49 2.49 10.50
CA CYS A 100 0.68 1.98 9.78
C CYS A 100 0.69 2.40 8.29
N CYS A 101 -0.47 2.42 7.64
CA CYS A 101 -0.58 2.85 6.24
C CYS A 101 -0.24 4.34 6.08
N VAL A 102 -0.74 5.21 6.98
CA VAL A 102 -0.39 6.64 6.97
C VAL A 102 1.11 6.83 7.18
N VAL A 103 1.70 6.14 8.15
CA VAL A 103 3.15 6.21 8.39
C VAL A 103 3.95 5.69 7.19
N ALA A 104 3.50 4.63 6.51
CA ALA A 104 4.14 4.16 5.28
C ALA A 104 4.14 5.24 4.17
N CYS A 105 3.07 6.02 4.05
CA CYS A 105 3.04 7.18 3.15
C CYS A 105 4.03 8.28 3.59
N CYS A 106 4.16 8.57 4.90
CA CYS A 106 5.17 9.50 5.42
C CYS A 106 6.61 9.05 5.11
N VAL A 107 6.87 7.75 5.21
CA VAL A 107 8.16 7.17 4.81
C VAL A 107 8.37 7.31 3.30
N ALA A 108 7.35 7.00 2.49
CA ALA A 108 7.43 7.10 1.03
C ALA A 108 7.70 8.54 0.53
N SER A 109 7.19 9.57 1.23
CA SER A 109 7.47 10.97 0.88
C SER A 109 8.86 11.43 1.30
N THR A 110 9.46 10.80 2.31
CA THR A 110 10.79 11.15 2.84
C THR A 110 11.92 10.51 2.04
N PHE A 111 11.76 9.25 1.62
CA PHE A 111 12.81 8.50 0.95
C PHE A 111 12.84 8.79 -0.55
N ARG A 112 14.03 9.14 -1.07
CA ARG A 112 14.22 9.39 -2.50
C ARG A 112 14.02 8.12 -3.33
N HIS A 113 14.55 6.98 -2.90
CA HIS A 113 14.41 5.71 -3.62
C HIS A 113 13.65 4.70 -2.78
N LEU A 114 12.60 4.09 -3.35
CA LEU A 114 11.87 3.00 -2.69
C LEU A 114 12.79 1.79 -2.42
N GLY A 115 13.82 1.59 -3.23
CA GLY A 115 14.84 0.55 -3.00
C GLY A 115 15.77 0.80 -1.81
N ASP A 116 15.64 1.92 -1.09
CA ASP A 116 16.40 2.19 0.15
C ASP A 116 15.67 1.66 1.40
N TRP A 117 14.45 1.13 1.25
CA TRP A 117 13.71 0.56 2.37
C TRP A 117 14.32 -0.76 2.82
N SER A 118 14.24 -1.03 4.13
CA SER A 118 14.76 -2.25 4.76
C SER A 118 13.71 -2.86 5.70
N GLY A 119 13.92 -4.12 6.12
CA GLY A 119 13.01 -4.77 7.08
C GLY A 119 12.91 -4.01 8.40
N LYS A 120 14.01 -3.41 8.87
CA LYS A 120 14.02 -2.55 10.06
C LYS A 120 13.17 -1.29 9.87
N LEU A 121 13.15 -0.73 8.65
CA LEU A 121 12.29 0.40 8.33
C LEU A 121 10.80 -0.01 8.37
N LEU A 122 10.46 -1.20 7.89
CA LEU A 122 9.09 -1.73 8.00
C LEU A 122 8.67 -1.94 9.46
N ASP A 123 9.58 -2.42 10.31
CA ASP A 123 9.30 -2.55 11.75
C ASP A 123 9.09 -1.17 12.39
N ALA A 124 9.89 -0.17 12.00
CA ALA A 124 9.71 1.21 12.45
C ALA A 124 8.37 1.79 11.99
N ILE A 125 7.90 1.48 10.77
CA ILE A 125 6.56 1.87 10.30
C ILE A 125 5.49 1.28 11.22
N VAL A 126 5.58 0.00 11.59
CA VAL A 126 4.59 -0.63 12.47
C VAL A 126 4.60 0.00 13.87
N VAL A 127 5.78 0.26 14.46
CA VAL A 127 5.90 0.89 15.78
C VAL A 127 5.35 2.31 15.80
N ASN A 128 5.70 3.14 14.80
CA ASN A 128 5.19 4.51 14.71
C ASN A 128 3.72 4.54 14.31
N GLY A 129 3.25 3.58 13.51
CA GLY A 129 1.85 3.41 13.14
C GLY A 129 0.97 3.08 14.35
N ASP A 130 1.44 2.20 15.24
CA ASP A 130 0.77 1.94 16.52
C ASP A 130 0.73 3.18 17.43
N ARG A 131 1.84 3.93 17.51
CA ARG A 131 1.88 5.22 18.25
C ARG A 131 0.85 6.21 17.72
N TYR A 132 0.84 6.42 16.41
CA TYR A 132 -0.07 7.35 15.74
C TYR A 132 -1.54 6.92 15.86
N TYR A 133 -1.82 5.62 15.73
CA TYR A 133 -3.16 5.07 15.92
C TYR A 133 -3.65 5.26 17.36
N ARG A 134 -2.82 4.96 18.37
CA ARG A 134 -3.17 5.17 19.78
C ARG A 134 -3.48 6.63 20.07
N ALA A 135 -2.65 7.56 19.61
CA ALA A 135 -2.90 9.00 19.79
C ALA A 135 -4.24 9.42 19.14
N SER A 136 -4.56 8.82 17.99
CA SER A 136 -5.84 9.06 17.31
C SER A 136 -7.03 8.48 18.08
N VAL A 137 -6.88 7.31 18.70
CA VAL A 137 -7.90 6.71 19.58
C VAL A 137 -8.17 7.59 20.80
N GLU A 138 -7.10 8.06 21.45
CA GLU A 138 -7.19 8.95 22.61
C GLU A 138 -7.90 10.27 22.26
N LYS A 139 -7.63 10.81 21.06
CA LYS A 139 -8.27 12.03 20.56
C LYS A 139 -9.73 11.82 20.14
N SER A 140 -10.06 10.73 19.47
CA SER A 140 -11.40 10.49 18.92
C SER A 140 -12.43 10.16 20.00
N GLN A 141 -11.98 9.71 21.17
CA GLN A 141 -12.82 9.28 22.29
C GLN A 141 -13.81 8.14 21.93
N ARG A 142 -13.54 7.41 20.83
CA ARG A 142 -14.38 6.30 20.39
C ARG A 142 -14.24 5.09 21.30
N GLN A 143 -15.37 4.51 21.69
CA GLN A 143 -15.40 3.34 22.58
C GLN A 143 -15.09 2.02 21.85
N ASP A 144 -15.41 1.93 20.55
CA ASP A 144 -15.20 0.72 19.73
C ASP A 144 -13.74 0.54 19.29
N LEU A 145 -12.89 1.55 19.51
CA LEU A 145 -11.49 1.60 19.11
C LEU A 145 -11.29 1.31 17.62
N HIS A 146 -12.32 1.57 16.80
CA HIS A 146 -12.28 1.37 15.35
C HIS A 146 -12.36 2.73 14.68
N LEU A 147 -11.20 3.24 14.27
CA LEU A 147 -11.07 4.55 13.67
C LEU A 147 -11.32 4.51 12.16
N SER A 148 -12.10 5.47 11.68
CA SER A 148 -12.13 5.83 10.26
C SER A 148 -11.01 6.83 9.94
N VAL A 149 -10.90 7.20 8.66
CA VAL A 149 -9.96 8.25 8.20
C VAL A 149 -10.18 9.57 8.93
N ASP A 150 -11.43 9.95 9.19
CA ASP A 150 -11.79 11.22 9.85
C ASP A 150 -11.44 11.25 11.34
N ASP A 151 -11.29 10.08 11.96
CA ASP A 151 -10.92 9.94 13.37
C ASP A 151 -9.40 10.09 13.60
N MET A 152 -8.59 10.09 12.54
CA MET A 152 -7.13 10.10 12.64
C MET A 152 -6.59 11.48 13.02
N CYS A 153 -5.50 11.50 13.81
CA CYS A 153 -4.81 12.73 14.16
C CYS A 153 -4.23 13.45 12.93
N ALA A 154 -4.35 14.77 12.87
CA ALA A 154 -3.74 15.55 11.79
C ALA A 154 -2.20 15.58 11.87
N GLN A 155 -1.61 15.40 13.05
CA GLN A 155 -0.15 15.32 13.19
C GLN A 155 0.31 13.87 13.31
N CYS A 156 1.24 13.47 12.46
CA CYS A 156 1.93 12.18 12.51
C CYS A 156 3.43 12.40 12.65
N ASP A 157 4.06 11.66 13.55
CA ASP A 157 5.51 11.70 13.76
C ASP A 157 6.12 10.42 13.20
N PHE A 158 7.27 10.53 12.52
CA PHE A 158 8.07 9.40 12.11
C PHE A 158 9.54 9.71 12.38
N GLN A 159 10.14 9.01 13.35
CA GLN A 159 11.47 9.34 13.87
C GLN A 159 11.54 10.81 14.30
N ASP A 160 12.49 11.59 13.77
CA ASP A 160 12.66 13.01 14.08
C ASP A 160 11.81 13.94 13.19
N LEU A 161 11.02 13.38 12.28
CA LEU A 161 10.19 14.13 11.34
C LEU A 161 8.76 14.24 11.85
N ARG A 162 8.16 15.42 11.65
CA ARG A 162 6.76 15.71 11.96
C ARG A 162 6.01 16.10 10.70
N PHE A 163 4.86 15.49 10.51
CA PHE A 163 4.01 15.66 9.34
C PHE A 163 2.66 16.19 9.78
N LEU A 164 2.15 17.18 9.04
CA LEU A 164 0.71 17.44 8.98
C LEU A 164 0.15 16.55 7.87
N VAL A 165 -0.75 15.66 8.25
CA VAL A 165 -1.41 14.67 7.41
C VAL A 165 -2.82 15.14 7.12
N GLN A 166 -3.16 15.22 5.83
CA GLN A 166 -4.52 15.38 5.36
C GLN A 166 -4.88 14.20 4.47
N MET A 167 -6.03 13.58 4.76
CA MET A 167 -6.55 12.47 3.97
C MET A 167 -7.86 12.88 3.34
N GLU A 168 -7.96 12.73 2.02
CA GLU A 168 -9.15 13.09 1.26
C GLU A 168 -9.61 11.89 0.42
N LEU A 169 -10.92 11.60 0.43
CA LEU A 169 -11.50 10.60 -0.46
C LEU A 169 -11.47 11.14 -1.90
N VAL A 170 -10.62 10.56 -2.75
CA VAL A 170 -10.40 11.07 -4.12
C VAL A 170 -11.01 10.17 -5.19
N ALA A 171 -11.19 8.89 -4.91
CA ALA A 171 -11.89 7.97 -5.81
C ALA A 171 -12.56 6.85 -5.02
N PHE A 172 -13.70 6.38 -5.49
CA PHE A 172 -14.38 5.22 -4.96
C PHE A 172 -15.08 4.49 -6.11
N GLY A 173 -15.40 3.22 -5.87
CA GLY A 173 -15.98 2.38 -6.89
C GLY A 173 -16.21 0.98 -6.37
N TYR A 174 -16.33 0.02 -7.28
CA TYR A 174 -16.62 -1.36 -6.91
C TYR A 174 -15.65 -2.34 -7.56
N LEU A 175 -15.17 -3.31 -6.79
CA LEU A 175 -14.32 -4.38 -7.30
C LEU A 175 -15.07 -5.23 -8.32
N TYR A 176 -14.39 -5.52 -9.44
CA TYR A 176 -14.89 -6.39 -10.51
C TYR A 176 -16.19 -5.87 -11.14
N SER A 177 -16.33 -4.54 -11.23
CA SER A 177 -17.41 -3.89 -11.95
C SER A 177 -17.40 -4.30 -13.42
N ASP A 178 -18.59 -4.34 -14.03
CA ASP A 178 -18.71 -4.58 -15.46
C ASP A 178 -18.06 -3.43 -16.24
N PRO A 179 -17.33 -3.67 -17.34
CA PRO A 179 -16.78 -2.61 -18.19
C PRO A 179 -17.83 -1.59 -18.68
N ALA A 180 -19.10 -1.98 -18.78
CA ALA A 180 -20.20 -1.08 -19.15
C ALA A 180 -20.85 -0.36 -17.94
N SER A 181 -20.38 -0.62 -16.71
CA SER A 181 -20.92 0.00 -15.51
C SER A 181 -20.59 1.49 -15.44
N ALA A 182 -21.52 2.28 -14.90
CA ALA A 182 -21.26 3.69 -14.56
C ALA A 182 -20.35 3.85 -13.33
N THR A 183 -20.06 2.76 -12.63
CA THR A 183 -19.20 2.76 -11.43
C THR A 183 -17.75 2.49 -11.79
N MET A 184 -16.84 3.24 -11.19
CA MET A 184 -15.40 3.07 -11.38
C MET A 184 -14.91 1.67 -10.94
N SER A 185 -14.18 1.00 -11.82
CA SER A 185 -13.38 -0.19 -11.47
C SER A 185 -12.12 0.20 -10.71
N LEU A 186 -11.50 -0.74 -9.99
CA LEU A 186 -10.27 -0.46 -9.24
C LEU A 186 -9.14 0.03 -10.15
N LEU A 187 -9.01 -0.52 -11.36
CA LEU A 187 -8.04 -0.02 -12.35
C LEU A 187 -8.29 1.44 -12.71
N GLU A 188 -9.53 1.83 -12.98
CA GLU A 188 -9.89 3.21 -13.29
C GLU A 188 -9.64 4.13 -12.09
N GLY A 189 -9.92 3.64 -10.88
CA GLY A 189 -9.59 4.31 -9.62
C GLY A 189 -8.10 4.61 -9.50
N PHE A 190 -7.25 3.62 -9.74
CA PHE A 190 -5.80 3.86 -9.73
C PHE A 190 -5.35 4.78 -10.85
N LYS A 191 -5.85 4.62 -12.08
CA LYS A 191 -5.53 5.52 -13.19
C LYS A 191 -5.88 6.97 -12.84
N TYR A 192 -7.07 7.20 -12.31
CA TYR A 192 -7.51 8.51 -11.85
C TYR A 192 -6.63 9.03 -10.72
N PHE A 193 -6.36 8.22 -9.69
CA PHE A 193 -5.54 8.58 -8.55
C PHE A 193 -4.15 9.08 -8.97
N PHE A 194 -3.44 8.28 -9.77
CA PHE A 194 -2.06 8.56 -10.17
C PHE A 194 -1.93 9.69 -11.19
N THR A 195 -3.03 10.28 -11.67
CA THR A 195 -2.96 11.53 -12.45
C THR A 195 -2.61 12.75 -11.59
N ARG A 196 -2.84 12.68 -10.27
CA ARG A 196 -2.74 13.84 -9.36
C ARG A 196 -2.01 13.56 -8.06
N PHE A 197 -2.04 12.32 -7.59
CA PHE A 197 -1.59 11.97 -6.25
C PHE A 197 -0.46 10.95 -6.29
N GLN A 198 0.49 11.11 -5.37
CA GLN A 198 1.68 10.26 -5.31
C GLN A 198 1.47 9.01 -4.45
N SER A 199 0.83 9.15 -3.29
CA SER A 199 0.59 8.06 -2.34
C SER A 199 -0.74 8.22 -1.62
N GLY A 200 -1.32 7.09 -1.21
CA GLY A 200 -2.65 7.04 -0.65
C GLY A 200 -2.90 5.79 0.17
N VAL A 201 -4.11 5.73 0.74
CA VAL A 201 -4.64 4.56 1.42
C VAL A 201 -5.79 4.00 0.60
N LEU A 202 -5.73 2.70 0.28
CA LEU A 202 -6.84 1.94 -0.27
C LEU A 202 -7.57 1.30 0.90
N GLN A 203 -8.87 1.54 1.00
CA GLN A 203 -9.76 0.86 1.93
C GLN A 203 -10.76 0.01 1.16
N CYS A 204 -10.97 -1.22 1.62
CA CYS A 204 -12.02 -2.10 1.13
C CYS A 204 -12.40 -3.05 2.28
N GLU A 205 -13.68 -3.04 2.63
CA GLU A 205 -14.19 -3.72 3.84
C GLU A 205 -13.45 -3.25 5.10
N ASP A 206 -12.98 -4.17 5.94
CA ASP A 206 -12.21 -3.90 7.16
C ASP A 206 -10.70 -3.78 6.91
N ARG A 207 -10.27 -3.76 5.64
CA ARG A 207 -8.86 -3.77 5.26
C ARG A 207 -8.42 -2.44 4.69
N CYS A 208 -7.19 -2.05 5.03
CA CYS A 208 -6.54 -0.87 4.50
C CYS A 208 -5.10 -1.18 4.10
N PHE A 209 -4.65 -0.59 3.00
CA PHE A 209 -3.29 -0.72 2.49
C PHE A 209 -2.75 0.64 2.07
N ALA A 210 -1.45 0.86 2.27
CA ALA A 210 -0.78 2.01 1.69
C ALA A 210 -0.28 1.65 0.30
N PHE A 211 -0.41 2.59 -0.62
CA PHE A 211 0.10 2.44 -1.97
C PHE A 211 0.61 3.78 -2.49
N GLY A 212 1.41 3.74 -3.54
CA GLY A 212 1.84 4.96 -4.20
C GLY A 212 2.78 4.69 -5.36
N TYR A 213 3.29 5.76 -5.94
CA TYR A 213 4.22 5.76 -7.06
C TYR A 213 5.39 6.68 -6.76
N ASN A 214 6.59 6.28 -7.19
CA ASN A 214 7.79 7.13 -7.13
C ASN A 214 8.28 7.40 -8.55
N PHE A 215 8.42 8.68 -8.90
CA PHE A 215 8.79 9.17 -10.24
C PHE A 215 10.30 9.15 -10.54
N ASN A 216 11.15 8.76 -9.58
CA ASN A 216 12.61 8.80 -9.75
C ASN A 216 13.12 7.72 -10.75
N LEU A 217 14.43 7.74 -11.05
CA LEU A 217 15.06 6.92 -12.10
C LEU A 217 14.76 5.41 -12.02
N ASP A 218 14.58 4.88 -10.80
CA ASP A 218 14.18 3.48 -10.56
C ASP A 218 12.66 3.33 -10.36
N GLY A 219 11.88 4.23 -10.96
CA GLY A 219 10.47 4.46 -10.66
C GLY A 219 9.58 3.22 -10.71
N GLY A 220 8.45 3.32 -10.03
CA GLY A 220 7.55 2.20 -9.82
C GLY A 220 6.57 2.47 -8.69
N TYR A 221 5.69 1.51 -8.50
CA TYR A 221 4.67 1.49 -7.47
C TYR A 221 5.19 0.81 -6.21
N PHE A 222 4.71 1.24 -5.06
CA PHE A 222 4.78 0.45 -3.83
C PHE A 222 3.37 0.06 -3.37
N PHE A 223 3.30 -1.08 -2.69
CA PHE A 223 2.10 -1.57 -2.02
C PHE A 223 2.51 -2.15 -0.66
N PHE A 224 2.05 -1.56 0.43
CA PHE A 224 2.39 -1.93 1.79
C PHE A 224 1.17 -2.51 2.52
N ASP A 225 1.39 -3.64 3.20
CA ASP A 225 0.42 -4.32 4.03
C ASP A 225 1.08 -4.80 5.33
N CYS A 226 0.39 -4.59 6.44
CA CYS A 226 0.81 -5.07 7.76
C CYS A 226 -0.27 -5.89 8.46
N SER A 227 -1.40 -6.15 7.80
CA SER A 227 -2.55 -6.87 8.35
C SER A 227 -2.48 -8.39 8.13
N ALA A 228 -1.59 -8.84 7.24
CA ALA A 228 -1.51 -10.23 6.83
C ALA A 228 -1.06 -11.16 7.97
N TRP A 229 -1.92 -12.13 8.30
CA TRP A 229 -1.71 -13.13 9.34
C TRP A 229 -2.14 -14.52 8.84
N GLY A 230 -1.27 -15.50 8.98
CA GLY A 230 -1.52 -16.86 8.53
C GLY A 230 -1.68 -16.99 7.02
N LYS A 231 -2.50 -17.96 6.61
CA LYS A 231 -2.74 -18.27 5.20
C LYS A 231 -3.43 -17.09 4.48
N PRO A 232 -3.10 -16.83 3.21
CA PRO A 232 -2.22 -17.64 2.35
C PRO A 232 -0.74 -17.20 2.36
N LEU A 233 -0.39 -16.07 2.98
CA LEU A 233 0.97 -15.52 2.88
C LEU A 233 1.95 -16.14 3.87
N PHE A 234 1.49 -16.48 5.06
CA PHE A 234 2.32 -16.99 6.15
C PHE A 234 1.88 -18.39 6.58
N PRO A 235 2.77 -19.17 7.22
CA PRO A 235 2.35 -20.29 8.04
C PRO A 235 1.32 -19.87 9.10
N ASP A 236 0.56 -20.84 9.62
CA ASP A 236 -0.43 -20.56 10.68
C ASP A 236 0.25 -19.88 11.89
N ASP A 237 -0.48 -18.96 12.51
CA ASP A 237 -0.04 -18.17 13.67
C ASP A 237 1.24 -17.32 13.47
N MET A 238 1.57 -17.01 12.22
CA MET A 238 2.63 -16.06 11.87
C MET A 238 2.07 -14.90 11.06
N GLY A 239 2.72 -13.75 11.15
CA GLY A 239 2.45 -12.59 10.31
C GLY A 239 3.61 -11.61 10.38
N ALA A 240 3.68 -10.73 9.39
CA ALA A 240 4.65 -9.64 9.34
C ALA A 240 4.14 -8.54 8.42
N SER A 241 4.67 -7.34 8.59
CA SER A 241 4.54 -6.29 7.58
C SER A 241 5.40 -6.60 6.35
N TYR A 242 4.93 -6.14 5.19
CA TYR A 242 5.68 -6.26 3.94
C TYR A 242 5.35 -5.11 3.00
N VAL A 243 6.25 -4.86 2.07
CA VAL A 243 6.03 -3.99 0.93
C VAL A 243 6.39 -4.72 -0.36
N LEU A 244 5.56 -4.54 -1.38
CA LEU A 244 5.85 -4.96 -2.74
C LEU A 244 6.24 -3.73 -3.55
N LEU A 245 7.37 -3.82 -4.26
CA LEU A 245 7.71 -2.85 -5.31
C LEU A 245 7.34 -3.44 -6.65
N VAL A 246 6.67 -2.65 -7.49
CA VAL A 246 6.11 -3.12 -8.75
C VAL A 246 6.37 -2.10 -9.86
N LYS A 247 6.91 -2.53 -11.01
CA LYS A 247 7.22 -1.60 -12.11
C LYS A 247 6.01 -1.06 -12.87
N HIS A 248 4.93 -1.84 -12.94
CA HIS A 248 3.80 -1.52 -13.83
C HIS A 248 2.47 -1.56 -13.08
N LEU A 249 1.55 -0.69 -13.50
CA LEU A 249 0.23 -0.54 -12.87
C LEU A 249 -0.55 -1.87 -12.84
N GLN A 250 -0.45 -2.67 -13.91
CA GLN A 250 -1.08 -3.99 -13.97
C GLN A 250 -0.60 -4.92 -12.83
N GLY A 251 0.68 -4.87 -12.49
CA GLY A 251 1.25 -5.65 -11.41
C GLY A 251 0.79 -5.15 -10.04
N LEU A 252 0.72 -3.83 -9.84
CA LEU A 252 0.14 -3.24 -8.63
C LEU A 252 -1.31 -3.72 -8.45
N LEU A 253 -2.12 -3.60 -9.50
CA LEU A 253 -3.52 -4.03 -9.50
C LEU A 253 -3.65 -5.51 -9.15
N TYR A 254 -2.84 -6.38 -9.77
CA TYR A 254 -2.83 -7.82 -9.43
C TYR A 254 -2.49 -8.06 -7.96
N CYS A 255 -1.42 -7.42 -7.46
CA CYS A 255 -0.99 -7.57 -6.07
C CYS A 255 -2.09 -7.13 -5.09
N VAL A 256 -2.75 -6.01 -5.37
CA VAL A 256 -3.86 -5.49 -4.57
C VAL A 256 -5.04 -6.46 -4.57
N VAL A 257 -5.49 -6.91 -5.74
CA VAL A 257 -6.64 -7.82 -5.88
C VAL A 257 -6.41 -9.14 -5.13
N VAL A 258 -5.25 -9.75 -5.34
CA VAL A 258 -4.88 -11.01 -4.68
C VAL A 258 -4.68 -10.82 -3.17
N THR A 259 -4.13 -9.68 -2.76
CA THR A 259 -4.00 -9.37 -1.32
C THR A 259 -5.37 -9.20 -0.69
N LEU A 260 -6.28 -8.44 -1.31
CA LEU A 260 -7.66 -8.24 -0.87
C LEU A 260 -8.42 -9.57 -0.74
N ASN A 261 -8.27 -10.48 -1.71
CA ASN A 261 -8.90 -11.79 -1.74
C ASN A 261 -10.44 -11.75 -1.58
N VAL A 262 -11.07 -10.70 -2.11
CA VAL A 262 -12.53 -10.52 -2.10
C VAL A 262 -13.16 -11.38 -3.19
N ARG A 263 -13.87 -12.46 -2.81
CA ARG A 263 -14.46 -13.45 -3.73
C ARG A 263 -15.90 -13.16 -4.13
N ARG A 264 -16.28 -11.89 -4.15
CA ARG A 264 -17.62 -11.43 -4.54
C ARG A 264 -17.50 -10.15 -5.34
N ARG A 265 -18.42 -9.96 -6.29
CA ARG A 265 -18.51 -8.74 -7.11
C ARG A 265 -19.16 -7.61 -6.31
N ASN A 266 -18.96 -6.39 -6.79
CA ASN A 266 -19.65 -5.20 -6.29
C ASN A 266 -19.36 -4.89 -4.81
N VAL A 267 -18.12 -5.13 -4.37
CA VAL A 267 -17.64 -4.67 -3.06
C VAL A 267 -17.01 -3.31 -3.23
N GLU A 268 -17.45 -2.35 -2.43
CA GLU A 268 -16.96 -0.98 -2.50
C GLU A 268 -15.49 -0.91 -2.10
N TYR A 269 -14.71 -0.14 -2.87
CA TYR A 269 -13.39 0.32 -2.48
C TYR A 269 -13.37 1.85 -2.41
N ARG A 270 -12.48 2.38 -1.58
CA ARG A 270 -12.22 3.82 -1.43
C ARG A 270 -10.72 4.07 -1.51
N LEU A 271 -10.33 5.07 -2.29
CA LEU A 271 -8.96 5.56 -2.40
C LEU A 271 -8.89 6.94 -1.75
N TYR A 272 -8.10 7.03 -0.69
CA TYR A 272 -7.80 8.27 -0.02
C TYR A 272 -6.43 8.76 -0.47
N ASN A 273 -6.29 10.04 -0.84
CA ASN A 273 -4.96 10.63 -0.88
C ASN A 273 -4.41 10.71 0.54
N VAL A 274 -3.09 10.74 0.66
CA VAL A 274 -2.43 11.14 1.90
C VAL A 274 -1.51 12.30 1.52
N ASP A 275 -2.01 13.53 1.71
CA ASP A 275 -1.23 14.74 1.53
C ASP A 275 -0.43 15.06 2.80
N LEU A 276 0.82 15.46 2.60
CA LEU A 276 1.83 15.53 3.66
C LEU A 276 2.58 16.85 3.60
N ALA A 277 2.45 17.65 4.65
CA ALA A 277 3.26 18.85 4.85
C ALA A 277 4.28 18.63 5.97
N HIS A 278 5.56 18.87 5.70
CA HIS A 278 6.60 18.83 6.72
C HIS A 278 6.46 20.03 7.67
N LEU A 279 6.31 19.75 8.96
CA LEU A 279 6.37 20.77 9.99
C LEU A 279 7.84 21.05 10.30
N SER A 280 8.36 22.22 9.89
CA SER A 280 9.69 22.64 10.30
C SER A 280 9.75 22.76 11.83
N SER A 281 10.79 22.22 12.45
CA SER A 281 11.07 22.38 13.88
C SER A 281 11.42 23.81 14.30
N ASP A 282 11.40 24.77 13.36
CA ASP A 282 11.86 26.13 13.55
C ASP A 282 10.71 27.16 13.42
N PRO A 283 10.13 27.64 14.53
CA PRO A 283 8.96 28.53 14.51
C PRO A 283 9.24 29.90 13.86
N GLN A 284 10.50 30.28 13.65
CA GLN A 284 10.86 31.59 13.07
C GLN A 284 10.74 31.66 11.54
N ARG A 285 10.73 30.53 10.82
CA ARG A 285 10.67 30.55 9.35
C ARG A 285 9.25 30.66 8.80
N ALA A 286 8.25 30.29 9.60
CA ALA A 286 6.83 30.33 9.22
C ALA A 286 6.26 31.76 9.07
N MET A 287 6.83 32.76 9.75
CA MET A 287 6.40 34.16 9.58
C MET A 287 6.95 34.81 8.30
N THR A 288 8.11 34.38 7.80
CA THR A 288 8.72 34.99 6.61
C THR A 288 8.05 34.61 5.28
N THR A 289 7.35 33.47 5.21
CA THR A 289 6.61 33.06 4.02
C THR A 289 5.26 33.77 3.89
N SER A 290 4.63 34.17 5.00
CA SER A 290 3.36 34.92 4.97
C SER A 290 3.52 36.40 4.61
N LEU A 291 4.70 36.99 4.82
CA LEU A 291 4.96 38.41 4.51
C LEU A 291 5.36 38.64 3.04
N LYS A 292 5.88 37.62 2.34
CA LYS A 292 6.26 37.75 0.92
C LYS A 292 5.08 37.60 -0.05
N SER A 293 3.94 37.05 0.38
CA SER A 293 2.75 36.93 -0.47
C SER A 293 1.87 38.19 -0.51
N GLN A 294 2.10 39.17 0.38
CA GLN A 294 1.32 40.41 0.41
C GLN A 294 1.99 41.60 -0.31
N SER A 295 3.25 41.49 -0.75
CA SER A 295 3.98 42.62 -1.35
C SER A 295 4.03 42.61 -2.89
N ALA A 296 3.29 41.73 -3.58
CA ALA A 296 3.30 41.62 -5.03
C ALA A 296 1.91 41.94 -5.63
N MET A 297 1.51 43.21 -5.58
CA MET A 297 0.46 43.78 -6.45
C MET A 297 1.14 44.79 -7.40
N PRO A 298 1.01 44.67 -8.73
CA PRO A 298 1.55 45.67 -9.64
C PRO A 298 0.68 46.92 -9.62
N ARG A 299 1.30 48.09 -9.53
CA ARG A 299 0.63 49.37 -9.81
C ARG A 299 0.37 49.46 -11.31
N SER A 300 -0.90 49.59 -11.67
CA SER A 300 -1.36 49.89 -13.03
C SER A 300 -0.99 51.31 -13.44
N GLN A 301 -0.32 51.45 -14.58
CA GLN A 301 -0.44 52.57 -15.51
C GLN A 301 -0.47 52.00 -16.93
#